data_AF-A0AA47A4B8-F1
#
_entry.id   AF-A0AA47A4B8-F1
#
_cell.length_a   1.000
_cell.length_b   1.000
_cell.length_c   1.000
_cell.angle_alpha   90.00
_cell.angle_beta   90.00
_cell.angle_gamma   90.00
#
_symmetry.space_group_name_H-M   'P 1'
#
loop_
_entity.id
_entity.type
_entity.pdbx_description
1 polymer ?
#
loop_
_entity_poly.entity_id
_entity_poly.type
_entity_poly.pdbx_seq_one_letter_code
_entity_poly.pdbx_strand_id
1 'polypeptide(L)'
;MFSLGPYKISPTGLRCSKENRWNTIECIHKAPLLQNIGQGVENIDLEGVIYLNNSNGLNQLKNLKESIENQVSYPLVDNTGNVLDTVL
;
A
#
# COMPACT_ATOMS: atom_id res chain seq x y z
N MET A 1 -13.78 6.70 -0.80
CA MET A 1 -13.90 5.79 0.35
C MET A 1 -13.28 4.47 -0.07
N PHE A 2 -12.32 3.96 0.68
CA PHE A 2 -11.64 2.70 0.41
C PHE A 2 -12.02 1.67 1.47
N SER A 3 -11.91 0.39 1.12
CA SER A 3 -12.03 -0.73 2.05
C SER A 3 -10.70 -1.47 2.09
N LEU A 4 -10.16 -1.66 3.29
CA LEU A 4 -9.05 -2.58 3.54
C LEU A 4 -9.64 -3.79 4.27
N GLY A 5 -10.06 -4.80 3.51
CA GLY A 5 -10.85 -5.91 4.07
C GLY A 5 -12.12 -5.40 4.78
N PRO A 6 -12.34 -5.67 6.08
CA PRO A 6 -13.52 -5.22 6.83
C PRO A 6 -13.44 -3.73 7.25
N TYR A 7 -12.30 -3.07 7.07
CA TYR A 7 -12.08 -1.70 7.56
C TYR A 7 -12.39 -0.68 6.47
N LYS A 8 -13.36 0.20 6.73
CA LYS A 8 -13.70 1.30 5.82
C LYS A 8 -12.91 2.55 6.19
N ILE A 9 -12.16 3.08 5.23
CA ILE A 9 -11.29 4.24 5.41
C ILE A 9 -11.72 5.32 4.42
N SER A 10 -11.84 6.56 4.90
CA SER A 10 -12.03 7.74 4.05
C SER A 10 -10.79 8.61 4.14
N PRO A 11 -9.72 8.27 3.41
CA PRO A 11 -8.48 9.01 3.46
C PRO A 11 -8.68 10.43 2.92
N THR A 12 -7.98 11.38 3.52
CA THR A 12 -7.80 12.75 3.01
C THR A 12 -6.67 12.82 1.98
N GLY A 13 -5.78 11.82 1.97
CA GLY A 13 -4.68 11.70 1.01
C GLY A 13 -4.34 10.25 0.69
N LEU A 14 -3.96 10.00 -0.56
CA LEU A 14 -3.45 8.71 -1.05
C LEU A 14 -2.15 8.99 -1.80
N ARG A 15 -1.07 8.34 -1.39
CA ARG A 15 0.21 8.37 -2.11
C ARG A 15 0.61 6.95 -2.47
N CYS A 16 0.87 6.73 -3.75
CA CYS A 16 1.39 5.46 -4.25
C CYS A 16 2.82 5.69 -4.77
N SER A 17 3.73 4.80 -4.40
CA SER A 17 5.09 4.79 -4.92
C SER A 17 5.46 3.40 -5.40
N LYS A 18 6.02 3.30 -6.60
CA LYS A 18 6.47 2.04 -7.20
C LYS A 18 7.94 2.14 -7.54
N GLU A 19 8.75 1.27 -6.95
CA GLU A 19 10.18 1.19 -7.26
C GLU A 19 10.38 0.41 -8.57
N ASN A 20 11.08 1.00 -9.55
CA ASN A 20 11.56 0.29 -10.73
C ASN A 20 13.06 0.04 -10.57
N ARG A 21 13.49 -1.22 -10.56
CA ARG A 21 14.90 -1.56 -10.32
C ARG A 21 15.67 -1.68 -11.62
N TRP A 22 16.74 -0.91 -11.71
CA TRP A 22 17.67 -0.91 -12.83
C TRP A 22 19.06 -1.26 -12.33
N ASN A 23 19.66 -2.30 -12.90
CA ASN A 23 21.03 -2.65 -12.64
C ASN A 23 21.95 -2.05 -13.69
N THR A 24 23.14 -1.63 -13.26
CA THR A 24 24.16 -1.12 -14.18
C THR A 24 25.07 -2.26 -14.61
N ILE A 25 25.25 -2.42 -15.92
CA ILE A 25 26.19 -3.37 -16.52
C ILE A 25 27.42 -2.59 -16.99
N GLU A 26 28.55 -2.81 -16.31
CA GLU A 26 29.83 -2.25 -16.72
C GLU A 26 30.31 -2.91 -18.02
N CYS A 27 30.72 -2.08 -18.98
CA CYS A 27 31.22 -2.53 -20.27
C CYS A 27 32.62 -1.98 -20.50
N ILE A 28 33.58 -2.85 -20.85
CA ILE A 28 34.95 -2.43 -21.13
C ILE A 28 34.96 -1.56 -22.40
N HIS A 29 35.54 -0.35 -22.31
CA HIS A 29 35.63 0.64 -23.40
C HIS A 29 34.29 1.13 -23.97
N LYS A 30 33.18 0.99 -23.24
CA LYS A 30 31.86 1.48 -23.64
C LYS A 30 31.15 2.15 -22.47
N ALA A 31 30.13 2.94 -22.78
CA ALA A 31 29.25 3.47 -21.75
C ALA A 31 28.53 2.32 -21.01
N PRO A 32 28.32 2.45 -19.69
CA PRO A 32 27.56 1.46 -18.92
C PRO A 32 26.11 1.39 -19.43
N LEU A 33 25.56 0.18 -19.42
CA LEU A 33 24.18 -0.07 -19.84
C LEU A 33 23.28 -0.28 -18.63
N LEU A 34 22.01 0.12 -18.75
CA LEU A 34 20.99 -0.14 -17.73
C LEU A 34 20.16 -1.36 -18.12
N GLN A 35 20.11 -2.36 -17.25
CA GLN A 35 19.26 -3.52 -17.38
C GLN A 35 18.09 -3.41 -16.40
N ASN A 36 16.87 -3.54 -16.91
CA ASN A 36 15.68 -3.67 -16.06
C ASN A 36 15.75 -5.03 -15.34
N ILE A 37 15.83 -5.01 -14.01
CA ILE A 37 15.88 -6.21 -13.17
C ILE A 37 14.56 -6.48 -12.44
N GLY A 38 13.50 -5.75 -12.79
CA GLY A 38 12.14 -5.95 -12.30
C GLY A 38 11.60 -4.80 -11.46
N GLN A 39 10.38 -5.01 -10.95
CA GLN A 39 9.77 -4.11 -9.98
C GLN A 39 10.36 -4.37 -8.59
N GLY A 40 10.54 -3.28 -7.84
CA GLY A 40 10.89 -3.32 -6.44
C GLY A 40 9.66 -3.21 -5.54
N VAL A 41 9.82 -2.58 -4.38
CA VAL A 41 8.71 -2.42 -3.44
C VAL A 41 7.70 -1.40 -3.98
N GLU A 42 6.42 -1.74 -3.87
CA GLU A 42 5.31 -0.82 -4.04
C GLU A 42 4.77 -0.43 -2.65
N ASN A 43 4.65 0.86 -2.39
CA ASN A 43 4.09 1.38 -1.14
C ASN A 43 2.85 2.19 -1.42
N ILE A 44 1.82 1.98 -0.60
CA ILE A 44 0.57 2.72 -0.61
C ILE A 44 0.41 3.37 0.76
N ASP A 45 0.58 4.68 0.81
CA ASP A 45 0.39 5.48 2.02
C ASP A 45 -1.02 6.09 2.01
N LEU A 46 -1.78 5.80 3.07
CA LEU A 46 -3.13 6.32 3.29
C LEU A 46 -3.11 7.27 4.48
N GLU A 47 -3.43 8.54 4.25
CA GLU A 47 -3.59 9.53 5.30
C GLU A 47 -5.07 9.88 5.47
N GLY A 48 -5.58 9.93 6.69
CA GLY A 48 -6.99 10.24 6.93
C GLY A 48 -7.34 10.38 8.41
N VAL A 49 -8.62 10.69 8.65
CA VAL A 49 -9.20 10.83 9.99
C VAL A 49 -10.25 9.75 10.19
N ILE A 50 -10.15 9.01 11.29
CA ILE A 50 -11.17 8.05 11.73
C ILE A 50 -12.11 8.77 12.70
N TYR A 51 -13.35 9.00 12.28
CA TYR A 51 -14.38 9.58 13.14
C TYR A 51 -15.00 8.51 14.04
N LEU A 52 -14.68 8.54 15.32
CA LEU A 52 -15.10 7.57 16.34
C LEU A 52 -16.52 7.84 16.89
N ASN A 53 -17.44 8.35 16.06
CA ASN A 53 -18.78 8.76 16.50
C ASN A 53 -19.71 7.57 16.84
N ASN A 54 -19.25 6.33 16.69
CA ASN A 54 -19.95 5.11 17.06
C ASN A 54 -19.04 4.26 17.94
N SER A 55 -19.57 3.62 18.98
CA SER A 55 -18.84 2.79 19.96
C SER A 55 -17.97 1.68 19.34
N ASN A 56 -18.19 1.35 18.05
CA ASN A 56 -17.41 0.38 17.29
C ASN A 56 -16.11 0.92 16.67
N GLY A 57 -15.90 2.24 16.62
CA GLY A 57 -14.73 2.83 15.94
C GLY A 57 -13.39 2.51 16.62
N LEU A 58 -13.37 2.46 17.96
CA LEU A 58 -12.17 2.11 18.73
C LEU A 58 -11.76 0.65 18.50
N ASN A 59 -12.74 -0.25 18.42
CA ASN A 59 -12.50 -1.66 18.12
C ASN A 59 -11.94 -1.84 16.70
N GLN A 60 -12.41 -1.05 15.72
CA GLN A 60 -11.87 -1.10 14.36
C GLN A 60 -10.39 -0.72 14.30
N LEU A 61 -9.98 0.35 15.00
CA LEU A 61 -8.57 0.75 15.01
C LEU A 61 -7.70 -0.29 15.73
N LYS A 62 -8.19 -0.85 16.85
CA LYS A 62 -7.49 -1.90 17.58
C LYS A 62 -7.32 -3.16 16.72
N ASN A 63 -8.40 -3.62 16.09
CA ASN A 63 -8.38 -4.81 15.24
C ASN A 63 -7.50 -4.60 14.00
N LEU A 64 -7.49 -3.39 13.41
CA LEU A 64 -6.60 -3.04 12.32
C LEU A 64 -5.12 -3.13 12.75
N LYS A 65 -4.78 -2.58 13.92
CA LYS A 65 -3.43 -2.68 14.49
C LYS A 65 -3.02 -4.14 14.71
N GLU A 66 -3.92 -4.94 15.29
CA GLU A 66 -3.69 -6.37 15.53
C GLU A 66 -3.53 -7.15 14.22
N SER A 67 -4.28 -6.83 13.16
CA SER A 67 -4.08 -7.46 11.85
C SER A 67 -2.73 -7.13 11.22
N ILE A 68 -2.26 -5.88 11.38
CA ILE A 68 -0.93 -5.47 10.91
C ILE A 68 0.17 -6.21 11.71
N GLU A 69 0.04 -6.29 13.03
CA GLU A 69 0.99 -7.03 13.89
C GLU A 69 1.06 -8.51 13.53
N ASN A 70 -0.07 -9.10 13.14
CA ASN A 70 -0.17 -10.49 12.69
C ASN A 70 0.14 -10.70 11.19
N GLN A 71 0.59 -9.66 10.48
CA GLN A 71 0.93 -9.70 9.04
C GLN A 71 -0.22 -10.21 8.16
N VAL A 72 -1.46 -9.88 8.54
CA VAL A 72 -2.65 -10.28 7.79
C VAL A 72 -2.86 -9.29 6.65
N SER A 73 -2.67 -9.76 5.43
CA SER A 73 -2.87 -8.94 4.24
C SER A 73 -4.34 -8.84 3.86
N TYR A 74 -4.77 -7.65 3.46
CA TYR A 74 -6.12 -7.40 2.96
C TYR A 74 -6.09 -6.75 1.59
N PRO A 75 -7.08 -7.04 0.72
CA PRO A 75 -7.27 -6.27 -0.49
C PRO A 75 -7.66 -4.84 -0.13
N LEU A 76 -6.98 -3.88 -0.76
CA LEU A 76 -7.38 -2.48 -0.80
C LEU A 76 -8.32 -2.29 -1.98
N VAL A 77 -9.58 -1.94 -1.68
CA VAL A 77 -10.66 -1.82 -2.66
C VAL A 77 -11.17 -0.39 -2.69
N ASP A 78 -11.37 0.17 -3.88
CA ASP A 78 -11.97 1.49 -4.04
C ASP A 78 -13.50 1.47 -3.89
N ASN A 79 -14.13 2.65 -3.93
CA ASN A 79 -15.58 2.79 -3.80
C ASN A 79 -16.38 2.26 -5.01
N THR A 80 -15.71 1.95 -6.12
CA THR A 80 -16.32 1.36 -7.31
C THR A 80 -16.17 -0.16 -7.35
N GLY A 81 -15.46 -0.73 -6.38
CA GLY A 81 -15.24 -2.17 -6.26
C GLY A 81 -13.96 -2.66 -6.94
N ASN A 82 -13.10 -1.77 -7.44
CA ASN A 82 -11.82 -2.18 -8.01
C ASN A 82 -10.84 -2.52 -6.89
N VAL A 83 -10.17 -3.66 -7.02
CA VAL A 83 -9.04 -4.02 -6.18
C VAL A 83 -7.81 -3.27 -6.69
N LEU A 84 -7.25 -2.40 -5.86
CA LEU A 84 -6.04 -1.65 -6.19
C LEU A 84 -4.80 -2.52 -5.98
N ASP A 85 -4.70 -3.15 -4.80
CA ASP A 85 -3.64 -4.10 -4.47
C ASP A 85 -4.00 -4.91 -3.22
N THR A 86 -3.14 -5.83 -2.82
CA THR A 86 -3.17 -6.50 -1.51
C THR A 86 -2.11 -5.87 -0.61
N VAL A 87 -2.54 -5.25 0.48
CA VAL A 87 -1.67 -4.50 1.41
C VAL A 87 -1.52 -5.30 2.71
N LEU A 88 -0.30 -5.34 3.24
CA LEU A 88 0.11 -6.00 4.49
C LEU A 88 -0.07 -5.10 5.71
#